data_AF-A0A425WIK8-F1
#
_entry.id   AF-A0A425WIK8-F1
#
_cell.length_a   1.000
_cell.length_b   1.000
_cell.length_c   1.000
_cell.angle_alpha   90.00
_cell.angle_beta   90.00
_cell.angle_gamma   90.00
#
_symmetry.space_group_name_H-M   'P 1'
#
loop_
_entity.id
_entity.type
_entity.pdbx_description
1 polymer ?
#
loop_
_entity_poly.entity_id
_entity_poly.type
_entity_poly.pdbx_seq_one_letter_code
_entity_poly.pdbx_strand_id
1 'polypeptide(L)' 'MKNEMFYGRDYTNATLDKLEVKMDEYIVWHNEKRQKRSLASMSSLQYRCSLGLVA' A
#
# COMPACT_ATOMS: atom_id res chain seq x y z
N MET A 1 7.83 -5.88 0.29
CA MET A 1 7.56 -4.63 -0.47
C MET A 1 7.18 -4.96 -1.91
N LYS A 2 6.36 -4.13 -2.59
CA LYS A 2 6.02 -4.35 -4.01
C LYS A 2 6.87 -3.47 -4.93
N ASN A 3 7.28 -4.01 -6.09
CA ASN A 3 8.06 -3.26 -7.10
C ASN A 3 7.33 -2.03 -7.64
N GLU A 4 6.00 -2.02 -7.60
CA GLU A 4 5.16 -0.90 -8.02
C GLU A 4 5.49 0.43 -7.33
N MET A 5 5.99 0.39 -6.08
CA MET A 5 6.44 1.59 -5.37
C MET A 5 7.58 2.33 -6.10
N PHE A 6 8.36 1.61 -6.91
CA PHE A 6 9.55 2.12 -7.58
C PHE A 6 9.30 2.52 -9.04
N TYR A 7 8.13 2.23 -9.59
CA TYR A 7 7.85 2.52 -10.99
C TYR A 7 7.74 4.04 -11.21
N GLY A 8 8.52 4.56 -12.17
CA GLY A 8 8.49 5.95 -12.58
C GLY A 8 8.96 6.96 -11.52
N ARG A 9 9.64 6.50 -10.46
CA ARG A 9 10.21 7.36 -9.42
C ARG A 9 11.72 7.13 -9.30
N ASP A 10 12.46 8.21 -9.22
CA ASP A 10 13.89 8.18 -8.94
C ASP A 10 14.13 8.23 -7.43
N TYR A 11 14.78 7.20 -6.90
CA TYR A 11 15.21 7.10 -5.50
C TYR A 11 16.72 7.14 -5.34
N THR A 12 17.48 7.37 -6.42
CA THR A 12 18.95 7.27 -6.45
C THR A 12 19.63 8.19 -5.43
N ASN A 13 19.01 9.33 -5.11
CA ASN A 13 19.50 10.31 -4.11
C ASN A 13 18.57 10.45 -2.89
N ALA A 14 17.65 9.51 -2.67
CA ALA A 14 16.80 9.53 -1.49
C ALA A 14 17.60 9.13 -0.25
N THR A 15 17.45 9.88 0.85
CA THR A 15 17.98 9.47 2.14
C THR A 15 17.17 8.28 2.69
N LEU A 16 17.78 7.47 3.55
CA LEU A 16 17.11 6.34 4.19
C LEU A 16 15.83 6.78 4.92
N ASP A 17 15.89 7.91 5.62
CA ASP A 17 14.76 8.51 6.35
C ASP A 17 13.59 8.85 5.41
N LYS A 18 13.88 9.46 4.25
CA LYS A 18 12.86 9.74 3.22
C LYS A 18 12.31 8.46 2.61
N LEU A 19 13.15 7.43 2.45
CA LEU A 19 12.72 6.15 1.93
C LEU A 19 11.76 5.47 2.91
N GLU A 20 12.07 5.46 4.20
CA GLU A 20 11.22 4.90 5.26
C GLU A 20 9.82 5.53 5.25
N VAL A 21 9.73 6.87 5.23
CA VAL A 21 8.45 7.59 5.14
C VAL A 21 7.68 7.20 3.88
N LYS A 22 8.36 7.09 2.73
CA LYS A 22 7.71 6.68 1.48
C LYS A 22 7.25 5.24 1.49
N MET A 23 7.96 4.36 2.19
CA MET A 23 7.56 2.97 2.36
C MET A 23 6.31 2.87 3.25
N ASP A 24 6.28 3.61 4.36
CA ASP A 24 5.12 3.63 5.26
C ASP A 24 3.86 4.16 4.56
N GLU A 25 3.98 5.30 3.87
CA GLU A 25 2.90 5.85 3.03
C GLU A 25 2.39 4.81 2.00
N TYR A 26 3.31 4.09 1.35
CA TYR A 26 2.94 3.06 0.37
C TYR A 26 2.18 1.91 1.02
N ILE A 27 2.61 1.45 2.19
CA ILE A 27 1.97 0.35 2.92
C ILE A 27 0.55 0.72 3.31
N VAL A 28 0.34 1.91 3.88
CA VAL A 28 -0.98 2.43 4.24
C VAL A 28 -1.87 2.53 3.00
N TRP A 29 -1.37 3.16 1.92
CA TRP A 29 -2.13 3.27 0.68
C TRP A 29 -2.50 1.91 0.09
N HIS A 30 -1.56 0.96 0.07
CA HIS A 30 -1.76 -0.37 -0.52
C HIS A 30 -2.80 -1.19 0.24
N ASN A 31 -2.81 -1.10 1.56
CA ASN A 31 -3.73 -1.83 2.41
C ASN A 31 -5.13 -1.21 2.44
N GLU A 32 -5.19 0.11 2.57
CA GLU A 32 -6.44 0.80 2.90
C GLU A 32 -7.13 1.45 1.71
N LYS A 33 -6.36 1.97 0.75
CA LYS A 33 -6.88 2.84 -0.31
C LYS A 33 -6.95 2.13 -1.66
N ARG A 34 -6.02 1.19 -1.92
CA ARG A 34 -5.99 0.47 -3.18
C ARG A 34 -7.16 -0.52 -3.30
N GLN A 35 -8.07 -0.23 -4.22
CA GLN A 35 -9.18 -1.11 -4.58
C GLN A 35 -8.72 -2.28 -5.45
N LYS A 36 -9.27 -3.46 -5.21
CA LYS A 36 -8.98 -4.68 -5.96
C LYS A 36 -10.26 -5.23 -6.58
N ARG A 37 -10.29 -5.35 -7.92
CA ARG A 37 -11.45 -5.92 -8.64
C ARG A 37 -11.81 -7.32 -8.16
N SER A 38 -10.81 -8.15 -7.84
CA SER A 38 -11.02 -9.49 -7.29
C SER A 38 -11.66 -9.50 -5.89
N LEU A 39 -11.67 -8.37 -5.19
CA LEU A 39 -12.32 -8.19 -3.89
C LEU A 39 -13.60 -7.36 -4.02
N ALA A 40 -14.36 -7.53 -5.11
CA ALA A 40 -15.53 -6.71 -5.40
C ALA A 40 -15.23 -5.19 -5.34
N SER A 41 -14.04 -4.80 -5.81
CA SER A 41 -13.54 -3.41 -5.79
C SER A 41 -13.34 -2.81 -4.38
N MET A 42 -13.26 -3.65 -3.34
CA MET A 42 -12.88 -3.22 -2.00
C MET A 42 -11.36 -3.07 -1.85
N SER A 43 -10.94 -2.26 -0.89
CA SER A 43 -9.56 -2.32 -0.40
C SER A 43 -9.32 -3.57 0.45
N SER A 44 -8.05 -3.87 0.72
CA SER A 44 -7.70 -5.07 1.50
C SER A 44 -8.23 -4.97 2.93
N LEU A 45 -8.18 -3.78 3.54
CA LEU A 45 -8.76 -3.55 4.86
C LEU A 45 -10.28 -3.71 4.84
N GLN A 46 -10.96 -3.05 3.90
CA GLN A 46 -12.42 -3.14 3.76
C GLN A 46 -12.90 -4.58 3.57
N TYR A 47 -12.20 -5.36 2.76
CA TYR A 47 -12.51 -6.76 2.55
C TYR A 47 -12.31 -7.62 3.81
N ARG A 48 -11.26 -7.38 4.60
CA ARG A 48 -11.11 -8.08 5.89
C ARG A 48 -12.19 -7.68 6.88
N CYS A 49 -12.58 -6.40 6.91
CA CYS A 49 -13.68 -5.92 7.74
C CYS A 49 -15.00 -6.59 7.36
N SER A 50 -15.31 -6.74 6.07
CA SER A 50 -16.54 -7.40 5.61
C SER A 50 -16.58 -8.89 5.95
N LEU A 51 -15.41 -9.52 6.10
CA LEU A 51 -15.27 -10.90 6.57
C LEU A 51 -15.25 -11.05 8.10
N GLY A 52 -15.28 -9.95 8.86
CA GLY A 52 -15.13 -9.99 10.32
C GLY A 52 -13.74 -10.47 10.79
N LEU A 53 -12.72 -10.35 9.94
CA LEU A 53 -11.34 -10.80 10.21
C LEU A 53 -10.44 -9.69 10.78
N VAL A 54 -10.99 -8.50 11.00
CA VAL A 54 -10.28 -7.39 11.64
C VAL A 54 -10.70 -7.39 13.11
N ALA A 55 -9.73 -7.66 14.00
CA ALA A 55 -9.87 -7.58 15.45
C ALA A 55 -9.81 -6.12 15.94
#